data_AF-A0A7J6PQI1-F1
#
_entry.id   AF-A0A7J6PQI1-F1
#
_cell.length_a   1.000
_cell.length_b   1.000
_cell.length_c   1.000
_cell.angle_alpha   90.00
_cell.angle_beta   90.00
_cell.angle_gamma   90.00
#
_symmetry.space_group_name_H-M   'P 1'
#
loop_
_entity.id
_entity.type
_entity.pdbx_description
1 polymer ?
#
loop_
_entity_poly.entity_id
_entity_poly.type
_entity_poly.pdbx_seq_one_letter_code
_entity_poly.pdbx_strand_id
1 'polypeptide(L)'
;WKESPLVMAAVEGRWIVLDEADKAPLEVVVLLKSLIEDGYLNLPDGRCLGGSSGIPIHPDFKCIVLCNRPGFPFLGNDFFRECGDIFSVFLLENPDVNSELILVNSVAPEVPKGVLSRLVSVFGDLRKLTTDGILSYPFSTRELLASVRHMNRFGRPDEALQGVLAFERWDNMAVAHIRKVLERHGFPSKAILDGIIDSAAVLLQEAELLPKLRRVGALEKLRLQQITPPGPWTQVESQTIVMEPSLDCSLGSLELPRSVGAF
;
A
#
# COMPACT_ATOMS: atom_id res chain seq x y z
N TRP A 1 0.18 5.00 31.02
CA TRP A 1 1.16 4.77 29.95
C TRP A 1 0.91 3.39 29.37
N LYS A 2 0.80 3.27 28.05
CA LYS A 2 0.60 1.99 27.34
C LYS A 2 1.87 1.71 26.54
N GLU A 3 2.34 0.46 26.59
CA GLU A 3 3.51 0.05 25.81
C GLU A 3 3.27 0.22 24.31
N SER A 4 4.33 0.57 23.59
CA SER A 4 4.24 0.73 22.14
C SER A 4 4.04 -0.65 21.48
N PRO A 5 3.35 -0.72 20.32
CA PRO A 5 3.22 -1.96 19.56
C PRO A 5 4.57 -2.63 19.25
N LEU A 6 5.60 -1.84 18.97
CA LEU A 6 6.96 -2.32 18.72
C LEU A 6 7.56 -3.00 19.95
N VAL A 7 7.45 -2.37 21.12
CA VAL A 7 7.97 -2.92 22.39
C VAL A 7 7.24 -4.21 22.73
N MET A 8 5.90 -4.23 22.65
CA MET A 8 5.11 -5.44 22.91
C MET A 8 5.50 -6.57 21.95
N ALA A 9 5.66 -6.27 20.65
CA ALA A 9 6.05 -7.29 19.68
C ALA A 9 7.46 -7.84 19.94
N ALA A 10 8.42 -6.97 20.27
CA ALA A 10 9.78 -7.36 20.58
C ALA A 10 9.86 -8.24 21.85
N VAL A 11 9.08 -7.93 22.88
CA VAL A 11 9.07 -8.69 24.15
C VAL A 11 8.32 -10.02 24.00
N GLU A 12 7.22 -10.04 23.26
CA GLU A 12 6.35 -11.22 23.13
C GLU A 12 6.70 -12.11 21.93
N GLY A 13 7.72 -11.77 21.13
CA GLY A 13 8.12 -12.57 19.96
C GLY A 13 7.13 -12.51 18.81
N ARG A 14 6.35 -11.44 18.72
CA ARG A 14 5.38 -11.24 17.63
C ARG A 14 6.04 -10.64 16.41
N TRP A 15 5.36 -10.75 15.28
CA TRP A 15 5.78 -10.10 14.05
C TRP A 15 5.15 -8.72 13.98
N ILE A 16 5.93 -7.73 13.54
CA ILE A 16 5.45 -6.38 13.31
C ILE A 16 5.52 -6.04 11.82
N VAL A 17 4.45 -5.42 11.31
CA VAL A 17 4.44 -4.80 9.99
C VAL A 17 4.48 -3.30 10.15
N LEU A 18 5.52 -2.69 9.58
CA LEU A 18 5.69 -1.25 9.47
C LEU A 18 5.31 -0.85 8.06
N ASP A 19 4.13 -0.23 7.93
CA ASP A 19 3.63 0.26 6.64
C ASP A 19 4.14 1.67 6.35
N GLU A 20 4.35 1.96 5.07
CA GLU A 20 4.86 3.25 4.56
C GLU A 20 6.09 3.79 5.31
N ALA A 21 7.08 2.92 5.57
CA ALA A 21 8.26 3.30 6.34
C ALA A 21 9.10 4.42 5.68
N ASP A 22 8.99 4.61 4.37
CA ASP A 22 9.57 5.73 3.63
C ASP A 22 9.05 7.10 4.07
N LYS A 23 7.88 7.16 4.72
CA LYS A 23 7.29 8.41 5.25
C LYS A 23 7.78 8.75 6.65
N ALA A 24 8.39 7.80 7.35
CA ALA A 24 8.88 8.03 8.70
C ALA A 24 10.04 9.04 8.69
N PRO A 25 10.13 9.96 9.66
CA PRO A 25 11.30 10.83 9.82
C PRO A 25 12.59 10.03 9.89
N LEU A 26 13.70 10.60 9.40
CA LEU A 26 14.99 9.91 9.34
C LEU A 26 15.45 9.44 10.73
N GLU A 27 15.15 10.22 11.77
CA GLU A 27 15.45 9.86 13.16
C GLU A 27 14.76 8.56 13.58
N VAL A 28 13.53 8.32 13.10
CA VAL A 28 12.78 7.07 13.37
C VAL A 28 13.40 5.91 12.59
N VAL A 29 13.82 6.14 11.35
CA VAL A 29 14.49 5.13 10.52
C VAL A 29 15.80 4.67 11.16
N VAL A 30 16.60 5.60 11.69
CA VAL A 30 17.84 5.27 12.41
C VAL A 30 17.56 4.45 13.68
N LEU A 31 16.52 4.76 14.44
CA LEU A 31 16.12 3.96 15.60
C LEU A 31 15.70 2.53 15.22
N LEU A 32 14.99 2.39 14.10
CA LEU A 32 14.65 1.06 13.56
C LEU A 32 15.91 0.30 13.14
N LYS A 33 16.88 0.97 12.51
CA LYS A 33 18.17 0.36 12.16
C LYS A 33 18.88 -0.19 13.39
N SER A 34 19.04 0.61 14.45
CA SER A 34 19.66 0.15 15.70
C SER A 34 18.93 -1.05 16.32
N LEU A 35 17.60 -1.08 16.29
CA LEU A 35 16.85 -2.22 16.83
C LEU A 35 17.10 -3.51 16.03
N ILE A 36 17.12 -3.42 14.70
CA ILE A 36 17.19 -4.59 13.83
C ILE A 36 18.62 -5.09 13.64
N GLU A 37 19.58 -4.18 13.48
CA GLU A 37 21.00 -4.49 13.26
C GLU A 37 21.71 -4.83 14.57
N ASP A 38 21.62 -3.93 15.54
CA ASP A 38 22.37 -4.06 16.79
C ASP A 38 21.59 -4.81 17.87
N GLY A 39 20.30 -5.06 17.66
CA GLY A 39 19.44 -5.71 18.65
C GLY A 39 19.24 -4.87 19.91
N TYR A 40 19.34 -3.54 19.83
CA TYR A 40 19.07 -2.66 20.96
C TYR A 40 18.25 -1.42 20.57
N LEU A 41 17.42 -0.93 21.49
CA LEU A 41 16.67 0.31 21.30
C LEU A 41 16.50 1.05 22.63
N ASN A 42 16.93 2.30 22.68
CA ASN A 42 16.66 3.17 23.83
C ASN A 42 15.24 3.71 23.76
N LEU A 43 14.48 3.51 24.84
CA LEU A 43 13.11 3.99 24.97
C LEU A 43 13.10 5.39 25.62
N PRO A 44 12.12 6.25 25.30
CA PRO A 44 12.04 7.61 25.86
C PRO A 44 11.90 7.68 27.38
N ASP A 45 11.48 6.59 28.03
CA ASP A 45 11.33 6.47 29.48
C ASP A 45 12.62 6.01 30.19
N GLY A 46 13.73 5.91 29.46
CA GLY A 46 15.04 5.51 29.97
C GLY A 46 15.27 4.00 30.05
N ARG A 47 14.26 3.18 29.71
CA ARG A 47 14.46 1.74 29.51
C ARG A 47 15.15 1.49 28.17
N CYS A 48 15.69 0.29 27.99
CA CYS A 48 16.18 -0.16 26.69
C CYS A 48 15.63 -1.55 26.38
N LEU A 49 15.40 -1.82 25.08
CA LEU A 49 15.26 -3.17 24.55
C LEU A 49 16.66 -3.69 24.21
N GLY A 50 16.90 -4.97 24.49
CA GLY A 50 18.14 -5.66 24.19
C GLY A 50 19.36 -5.18 24.99
N GLY A 51 20.55 -5.62 24.57
CA GLY A 51 21.78 -5.38 25.30
C GLY A 51 21.89 -6.14 26.63
N SER A 52 22.95 -5.87 27.40
CA SER A 52 23.27 -6.60 28.63
C SER A 52 22.38 -6.26 29.83
N SER A 53 21.71 -5.11 29.80
CA SER A 53 20.92 -4.58 30.92
C SER A 53 19.49 -4.18 30.54
N GLY A 54 19.10 -4.37 29.28
CA GLY A 54 17.77 -4.04 28.78
C GLY A 54 16.78 -5.19 28.85
N ILE A 55 15.55 -4.88 28.46
CA ILE A 55 14.47 -5.84 28.31
C ILE A 55 14.83 -6.78 27.15
N PRO A 56 14.92 -8.10 27.36
CA PRO A 56 15.35 -9.02 26.31
C PRO A 56 14.38 -8.98 25.12
N ILE A 57 14.95 -8.96 23.91
CA ILE A 57 14.19 -9.14 22.68
C ILE A 57 13.99 -10.64 22.46
N HIS A 58 12.74 -11.04 22.24
CA HIS A 58 12.40 -12.42 22.00
C HIS A 58 12.99 -12.92 20.68
N PRO A 59 13.59 -14.12 20.61
CA PRO A 59 14.27 -14.62 19.41
C PRO A 59 13.37 -14.76 18.17
N ASP A 60 12.07 -14.99 18.40
CA ASP A 60 11.06 -15.10 17.33
C ASP A 60 10.53 -13.76 16.81
N PHE A 61 10.94 -12.63 17.41
CA PHE A 61 10.60 -11.31 16.90
C PHE A 61 11.10 -11.17 15.45
N LYS A 62 10.22 -10.66 14.58
CA LYS A 62 10.50 -10.36 13.17
C LYS A 62 9.82 -9.06 12.77
N CYS A 63 10.46 -8.34 11.85
CA CYS A 63 9.97 -7.10 11.28
C CYS A 63 9.76 -7.26 9.77
N ILE A 64 8.58 -6.90 9.29
CA ILE A 64 8.27 -6.72 7.88
C ILE A 64 8.10 -5.23 7.64
N VAL A 65 8.86 -4.67 6.70
CA VAL A 65 8.80 -3.26 6.38
C VAL A 65 8.27 -3.11 4.96
N LEU A 66 7.22 -2.30 4.81
CA LEU A 66 6.64 -1.93 3.53
C LEU A 66 7.02 -0.49 3.25
N CYS A 67 7.59 -0.25 2.09
CA CYS A 67 7.96 1.09 1.64
C CYS A 67 7.69 1.24 0.16
N ASN A 68 7.31 2.45 -0.26
CA ASN A 68 7.20 2.76 -1.67
C ASN A 68 8.59 2.85 -2.31
N ARG A 69 8.65 2.62 -3.63
CA ARG A 69 9.87 2.87 -4.40
C ARG A 69 10.21 4.37 -4.31
N PRO A 70 11.47 4.75 -4.05
CA PRO A 70 11.86 6.14 -4.02
C PRO A 70 11.66 6.80 -5.40
N GLY A 71 11.14 8.03 -5.39
CA GLY A 71 10.95 8.84 -6.59
C GLY A 71 9.49 9.20 -6.87
N PHE A 72 9.30 10.18 -7.75
CA PHE A 72 7.97 10.65 -8.13
C PHE A 72 7.13 9.51 -8.75
N PRO A 73 5.83 9.39 -8.42
CA PRO A 73 5.01 10.29 -7.61
C PRO A 73 5.02 10.00 -6.10
N PHE A 74 5.81 9.04 -5.63
CA PHE A 74 5.86 8.68 -4.22
C PHE A 74 6.78 9.62 -3.44
N LEU A 75 6.18 10.43 -2.56
CA LEU A 75 6.90 11.36 -1.70
C LEU A 75 7.45 10.62 -0.47
N GLY A 76 8.74 10.64 -0.21
CA GLY A 76 9.29 9.96 0.96
C GLY A 76 10.80 9.96 0.94
N ASN A 77 11.39 9.48 2.02
CA ASN A 77 12.81 9.26 2.11
C ASN A 77 13.18 8.03 1.28
N ASP A 78 14.44 7.97 0.81
CA ASP A 78 14.97 6.77 0.19
C ASP A 78 15.30 5.73 1.28
N PHE A 79 14.26 5.05 1.79
CA PHE A 79 14.38 4.10 2.89
C PHE A 79 15.37 2.96 2.55
N PHE A 80 15.36 2.50 1.30
CA PHE A 80 16.25 1.45 0.84
C PHE A 80 17.72 1.88 0.91
N ARG A 81 18.03 3.15 0.61
CA ARG A 81 19.40 3.67 0.77
C ARG A 81 19.85 3.68 2.23
N GLU A 82 18.97 4.00 3.16
CA GLU A 82 19.32 4.17 4.58
C GLU A 82 19.40 2.84 5.35
N CYS A 83 18.56 1.86 5.00
CA CYS A 83 18.40 0.62 5.76
C CYS A 83 18.35 -0.65 4.89
N GLY A 84 18.53 -0.57 3.58
CA GLY A 84 18.40 -1.73 2.69
C GLY A 84 19.41 -2.85 2.95
N ASP A 85 20.55 -2.54 3.58
CA ASP A 85 21.61 -3.46 3.96
C ASP A 85 21.23 -4.42 5.10
N ILE A 86 20.30 -4.02 5.95
CA ILE A 86 19.88 -4.79 7.14
C ILE A 86 18.59 -5.61 6.91
N PHE A 87 17.98 -5.52 5.73
CA PHE A 87 16.76 -6.23 5.38
C PHE A 87 16.96 -7.22 4.22
N SER A 88 16.21 -8.32 4.24
CA SER A 88 15.96 -9.12 3.03
C SER A 88 14.94 -8.39 2.16
N VAL A 89 15.38 -7.88 1.01
CA VAL A 89 14.57 -6.99 0.18
C VAL A 89 13.87 -7.76 -0.95
N PHE A 90 12.56 -7.53 -1.05
CA PHE A 90 11.71 -8.07 -2.11
C PHE A 90 11.04 -6.93 -2.85
N LEU A 91 11.33 -6.80 -4.15
CA LEU A 91 10.65 -5.84 -5.02
C LEU A 91 9.33 -6.45 -5.47
N LEU A 92 8.22 -5.86 -5.04
CA LEU A 92 6.90 -6.31 -5.44
C LEU A 92 6.40 -5.47 -6.62
N GLU A 93 6.33 -6.10 -7.79
CA GLU A 93 5.73 -5.52 -8.98
C GLU A 93 4.21 -5.78 -9.01
N ASN A 94 3.50 -5.12 -9.94
CA ASN A 94 2.11 -5.48 -10.20
C ASN A 94 2.04 -6.95 -10.67
N PRO A 95 1.00 -7.70 -10.30
CA PRO A 95 0.88 -9.10 -10.71
C PRO A 95 0.79 -9.23 -12.23
N ASP A 96 1.21 -10.38 -12.74
CA ASP A 96 1.01 -10.69 -14.15
C ASP A 96 -0.49 -10.84 -14.50
N VAL A 97 -0.81 -10.79 -15.79
CA VAL A 97 -2.20 -10.83 -16.30
C VAL A 97 -2.98 -12.03 -15.77
N ASN A 98 -2.36 -13.22 -15.66
CA ASN A 98 -3.07 -14.40 -15.18
C ASN A 98 -3.36 -14.29 -13.68
N SER A 99 -2.38 -13.83 -12.90
CA SER A 99 -2.54 -13.59 -11.46
C SER A 99 -3.60 -12.51 -11.17
N GLU A 100 -3.60 -11.39 -11.92
CA GLU A 100 -4.64 -10.37 -11.79
C GLU A 100 -6.02 -10.91 -12.14
N LEU A 101 -6.13 -11.71 -13.22
CA LEU A 101 -7.39 -12.35 -13.62
C LEU A 101 -7.96 -13.25 -12.53
N ILE A 102 -7.11 -14.05 -11.87
CA ILE A 102 -7.50 -14.88 -10.72
C ILE A 102 -8.02 -13.99 -9.58
N LEU A 103 -7.31 -12.91 -9.28
CA LEU A 103 -7.66 -12.00 -8.20
C LEU A 103 -9.00 -11.30 -8.46
N VAL A 104 -9.18 -10.69 -9.63
CA VAL A 104 -10.43 -9.98 -9.97
C VAL A 104 -11.63 -10.94 -10.05
N ASN A 105 -11.43 -12.16 -10.57
CA ASN A 105 -12.48 -13.18 -10.60
C ASN A 105 -12.86 -13.66 -9.18
N SER A 106 -11.89 -13.70 -8.24
CA SER A 106 -12.18 -14.10 -6.86
C SER A 106 -13.05 -13.09 -6.11
N VAL A 107 -12.90 -11.80 -6.40
CA VAL A 107 -13.64 -10.71 -5.71
C VAL A 107 -14.93 -10.30 -6.42
N ALA A 108 -15.10 -10.70 -7.69
CA ALA A 108 -16.26 -10.35 -8.49
C ALA A 108 -16.74 -11.50 -9.40
N PRO A 109 -17.23 -12.60 -8.79
CA PRO A 109 -17.65 -13.77 -9.55
C PRO A 109 -18.88 -13.55 -10.43
N GLU A 110 -19.67 -12.49 -10.18
CA GLU A 110 -20.88 -12.18 -10.96
C GLU A 110 -20.58 -11.36 -12.23
N VAL A 111 -19.40 -10.74 -12.29
CA VAL A 111 -18.97 -9.98 -13.47
C VAL A 111 -18.50 -10.95 -14.56
N PRO A 112 -18.99 -10.85 -15.81
CA PRO A 112 -18.57 -11.74 -16.88
C PRO A 112 -17.05 -11.75 -17.07
N LYS A 113 -16.44 -12.93 -17.15
CA LYS A 113 -14.97 -13.09 -17.32
C LYS A 113 -14.40 -12.30 -18.49
N GLY A 114 -15.16 -12.17 -19.58
CA GLY A 114 -14.76 -11.35 -20.73
C GLY A 114 -14.63 -9.86 -20.39
N VAL A 115 -15.46 -9.33 -19.48
CA VAL A 115 -15.34 -7.95 -18.98
C VAL A 115 -14.12 -7.82 -18.08
N LEU A 116 -13.93 -8.76 -17.14
CA LEU A 116 -12.76 -8.78 -16.24
C LEU A 116 -11.44 -8.82 -17.00
N SER A 117 -11.34 -9.65 -18.04
CA SER A 117 -10.16 -9.71 -18.90
C SER A 117 -9.87 -8.40 -19.61
N ARG A 118 -10.90 -7.74 -20.15
CA ARG A 118 -10.71 -6.43 -20.78
C ARG A 118 -10.33 -5.35 -19.77
N LEU A 119 -10.84 -5.41 -18.52
CA LEU A 119 -10.42 -4.50 -17.45
C LEU A 119 -8.96 -4.69 -17.05
N VAL A 120 -8.50 -5.92 -16.88
CA VAL A 120 -7.08 -6.21 -16.64
C VAL A 120 -6.22 -5.63 -17.77
N SER A 121 -6.65 -5.79 -19.03
CA SER A 121 -5.94 -5.19 -20.17
C SER A 121 -5.97 -3.65 -20.18
N VAL A 122 -7.09 -3.02 -19.80
CA VAL A 122 -7.17 -1.56 -19.65
C VAL A 122 -6.17 -1.08 -18.61
N PHE A 123 -6.16 -1.66 -17.41
CA PHE A 123 -5.22 -1.25 -16.35
C PHE A 123 -3.75 -1.53 -16.72
N GLY A 124 -3.48 -2.62 -17.43
CA GLY A 124 -2.15 -2.90 -17.99
C GLY A 124 -1.69 -1.82 -18.98
N ASP A 125 -2.55 -1.41 -19.91
CA ASP A 125 -2.27 -0.32 -20.86
C ASP A 125 -2.07 1.02 -20.12
N LEU A 126 -2.89 1.33 -19.11
CA LEU A 126 -2.76 2.55 -18.30
C LEU A 126 -1.42 2.61 -17.55
N ARG A 127 -1.01 1.51 -16.92
CA ARG A 127 0.30 1.41 -16.23
C ARG A 127 1.47 1.58 -17.19
N LYS A 128 1.34 1.05 -18.41
CA LYS A 128 2.34 1.26 -19.46
C LYS A 128 2.45 2.75 -19.83
N LEU A 129 1.31 3.43 -20.00
CA LEU A 129 1.33 4.87 -20.26
C LEU A 129 1.95 5.68 -19.11
N THR A 130 1.75 5.28 -17.85
CA THR A 130 2.47 5.90 -16.72
C THR A 130 3.98 5.65 -16.80
N THR A 131 4.39 4.42 -17.12
CA THR A 131 5.81 4.05 -17.26
C THR A 131 6.49 4.81 -18.41
N ASP A 132 5.76 5.04 -19.50
CA ASP A 132 6.20 5.83 -20.65
C ASP A 132 6.18 7.35 -20.37
N GLY A 133 5.74 7.79 -19.18
CA GLY A 133 5.67 9.20 -18.78
C GLY A 133 4.52 9.99 -19.39
N ILE A 134 3.53 9.31 -19.98
CA ILE A 134 2.36 9.93 -20.60
C ILE A 134 1.29 10.26 -19.57
N LEU A 135 1.08 9.37 -18.59
CA LEU A 135 0.18 9.59 -17.46
C LEU A 135 0.99 9.88 -16.20
N SER A 136 0.48 10.78 -15.34
CA SER A 136 1.14 11.12 -14.08
C SER A 136 0.71 10.21 -12.93
N TYR A 137 -0.55 9.75 -12.97
CA TYR A 137 -1.14 8.90 -11.96
C TYR A 137 -0.79 7.42 -12.20
N PRO A 138 -0.23 6.71 -11.21
CA PRO A 138 0.10 5.29 -11.32
C PRO A 138 -1.09 4.42 -10.91
N PHE A 139 -1.78 3.85 -11.90
CA PHE A 139 -2.90 2.94 -11.64
C PHE A 139 -2.42 1.60 -11.05
N SER A 140 -2.90 1.20 -9.87
CA SER A 140 -2.48 -0.03 -9.21
C SER A 140 -3.53 -1.14 -9.33
N THR A 141 -3.18 -2.34 -8.85
CA THR A 141 -4.13 -3.46 -8.72
C THR A 141 -5.28 -3.12 -7.77
N ARG A 142 -5.06 -2.26 -6.77
CA ARG A 142 -6.09 -1.85 -5.82
C ARG A 142 -7.22 -1.10 -6.52
N GLU A 143 -6.91 -0.16 -7.42
CA GLU A 143 -7.94 0.59 -8.15
C GLU A 143 -8.70 -0.32 -9.15
N LEU A 144 -8.03 -1.31 -9.75
CA LEU A 144 -8.69 -2.34 -10.56
C LEU A 144 -9.69 -3.14 -9.71
N LEU A 145 -9.28 -3.61 -8.52
CA LEU A 145 -10.15 -4.34 -7.62
C LEU A 145 -11.31 -3.50 -7.11
N ALA A 146 -11.10 -2.21 -6.83
CA ALA A 146 -12.16 -1.29 -6.44
C ALA A 146 -13.22 -1.17 -7.56
N SER A 147 -12.77 -0.95 -8.80
CA SER A 147 -13.64 -0.90 -9.98
C SER A 147 -14.44 -2.20 -10.13
N VAL A 148 -13.77 -3.35 -10.06
CA VAL A 148 -14.38 -4.66 -10.25
C VAL A 148 -15.36 -5.02 -9.13
N ARG A 149 -15.05 -4.69 -7.86
CA ARG A 149 -15.97 -4.87 -6.73
C ARG A 149 -17.21 -4.01 -6.89
N HIS A 150 -17.05 -2.76 -7.33
CA HIS A 150 -18.17 -1.88 -7.62
C HIS A 150 -19.08 -2.46 -8.71
N MET A 151 -18.49 -2.96 -9.81
CA MET A 151 -19.24 -3.63 -10.87
C MET A 151 -20.00 -4.85 -10.38
N ASN A 152 -19.37 -5.69 -9.57
CA ASN A 152 -20.03 -6.87 -8.99
C ASN A 152 -21.21 -6.49 -8.10
N ARG A 153 -21.09 -5.39 -7.35
CA ARG A 153 -22.11 -4.97 -6.40
C ARG A 153 -23.29 -4.27 -7.06
N PHE A 154 -23.04 -3.43 -8.07
CA PHE A 154 -24.04 -2.50 -8.61
C PHE A 154 -24.41 -2.75 -10.07
N GLY A 155 -23.65 -3.58 -10.78
CA GLY A 155 -23.87 -3.84 -12.21
C GLY A 155 -23.63 -2.63 -13.11
N ARG A 156 -22.93 -1.60 -12.62
CA ARG A 156 -22.65 -0.34 -13.33
C ARG A 156 -21.17 -0.20 -13.67
N PRO A 157 -20.73 -0.64 -14.86
CA PRO A 157 -19.33 -0.57 -15.25
C PRO A 157 -18.82 0.85 -15.45
N ASP A 158 -19.69 1.77 -15.88
CA ASP A 158 -19.27 3.12 -16.23
C ASP A 158 -18.90 3.93 -14.98
N GLU A 159 -19.77 3.91 -13.96
CA GLU A 159 -19.55 4.57 -12.66
C GLU A 159 -18.32 4.01 -11.92
N ALA A 160 -18.12 2.69 -12.00
CA ALA A 160 -16.96 2.03 -11.38
C ALA A 160 -15.62 2.58 -11.90
N LEU A 161 -15.53 2.82 -13.22
CA LEU A 161 -14.33 3.35 -13.85
C LEU A 161 -14.19 4.86 -13.68
N GLN A 162 -15.30 5.59 -13.63
CA GLN A 162 -15.31 7.04 -13.39
C GLN A 162 -14.56 7.42 -12.11
N GLY A 163 -14.83 6.72 -10.99
CA GLY A 163 -14.18 7.02 -9.71
C GLY A 163 -12.66 6.94 -9.80
N VAL A 164 -12.14 5.89 -10.42
CA VAL A 164 -10.69 5.66 -10.54
C VAL A 164 -10.05 6.57 -11.59
N LEU A 165 -10.69 6.76 -12.74
CA LEU A 165 -10.09 7.54 -13.83
C LEU A 165 -10.12 9.05 -13.56
N ALA A 166 -10.89 9.49 -12.55
CA ALA A 166 -11.02 10.91 -12.19
C ALA A 166 -9.71 11.56 -11.70
N PHE A 167 -8.69 10.79 -11.33
CA PHE A 167 -7.39 11.35 -10.94
C PHE A 167 -6.69 12.11 -12.08
N GLU A 168 -6.96 11.77 -13.33
CA GLU A 168 -6.35 12.40 -14.51
C GLU A 168 -7.23 13.49 -15.15
N ARG A 169 -8.37 13.84 -14.52
CA ARG A 169 -9.40 14.70 -15.13
C ARG A 169 -8.94 16.10 -15.54
N TRP A 170 -7.86 16.59 -14.94
CA TRP A 170 -7.36 17.95 -15.20
C TRP A 170 -6.38 18.02 -16.38
N ASP A 171 -5.89 16.86 -16.85
CA ASP A 171 -5.02 16.79 -18.02
C ASP A 171 -5.81 16.28 -19.23
N ASN A 172 -6.16 17.22 -20.12
CA ASN A 172 -6.90 16.91 -21.34
C ASN A 172 -6.15 15.94 -22.27
N MET A 173 -4.81 15.96 -22.26
CA MET A 173 -4.00 15.03 -23.05
C MET A 173 -4.05 13.64 -22.42
N ALA A 174 -3.90 13.54 -21.09
CA ALA A 174 -4.06 12.28 -20.36
C ALA A 174 -5.45 11.67 -20.60
N VAL A 175 -6.53 12.45 -20.47
CA VAL A 175 -7.91 12.01 -20.74
C VAL A 175 -8.06 11.53 -22.19
N ALA A 176 -7.42 12.19 -23.17
CA ALA A 176 -7.44 11.73 -24.56
C ALA A 176 -6.72 10.40 -24.77
N HIS A 177 -5.64 10.14 -24.03
CA HIS A 177 -4.97 8.83 -24.03
C HIS A 177 -5.82 7.74 -23.38
N ILE A 178 -6.41 8.03 -22.21
CA ILE A 178 -7.34 7.11 -21.52
C ILE A 178 -8.52 6.76 -22.43
N ARG A 179 -9.08 7.75 -23.14
CA ARG A 179 -10.17 7.55 -24.11
C ARG A 179 -9.81 6.48 -25.15
N LYS A 180 -8.62 6.58 -25.75
CA LYS A 180 -8.12 5.61 -26.74
C LYS A 180 -7.96 4.21 -26.15
N VAL A 181 -7.52 4.10 -24.90
CA VAL A 181 -7.38 2.80 -24.21
C VAL A 181 -8.76 2.18 -23.97
N LEU A 182 -9.73 2.94 -23.46
CA LEU A 182 -11.10 2.45 -23.22
C LEU A 182 -11.76 1.97 -24.52
N GLU A 183 -11.66 2.75 -25.59
CA GLU A 183 -12.23 2.41 -26.90
C GLU A 183 -11.61 1.13 -27.49
N ARG A 184 -10.29 0.98 -27.38
CA ARG A 184 -9.58 -0.22 -27.84
C ARG A 184 -10.11 -1.49 -27.17
N HIS A 185 -10.45 -1.41 -25.88
CA HIS A 185 -10.96 -2.53 -25.09
C HIS A 185 -12.50 -2.58 -25.02
N GLY A 186 -13.19 -1.81 -25.86
CA GLY A 186 -14.65 -1.86 -26.02
C GLY A 186 -15.45 -1.32 -24.82
N PHE A 187 -14.89 -0.39 -24.04
CA PHE A 187 -15.62 0.35 -23.01
C PHE A 187 -16.18 1.66 -23.58
N PRO A 188 -17.38 2.10 -23.15
CA PRO A 188 -18.02 3.31 -23.66
C PRO A 188 -17.33 4.57 -23.12
N SER A 189 -16.23 4.96 -23.77
CA SER A 189 -15.35 6.05 -23.32
C SER A 189 -16.07 7.38 -23.08
N LYS A 190 -17.10 7.69 -23.88
CA LYS A 190 -17.91 8.90 -23.72
C LYS A 190 -18.71 8.89 -22.42
N ALA A 191 -19.47 7.81 -22.15
CA ALA A 191 -20.26 7.69 -20.93
C ALA A 191 -19.38 7.73 -19.67
N ILE A 192 -18.21 7.10 -19.73
CA ILE A 192 -17.25 7.08 -18.62
C ILE A 192 -16.62 8.46 -18.44
N LEU A 193 -15.96 9.00 -19.46
CA LEU A 193 -15.12 10.19 -19.29
C LEU A 193 -15.93 11.50 -19.15
N ASP A 194 -17.10 11.61 -19.80
CA ASP A 194 -17.93 12.80 -19.64
C ASP A 194 -18.46 12.88 -18.19
N GLY A 195 -18.79 11.73 -17.59
CA GLY A 195 -19.19 11.67 -16.18
C GLY A 195 -18.10 12.06 -15.18
N ILE A 196 -16.81 11.92 -15.53
CA ILE A 196 -15.69 12.36 -14.68
C ILE A 196 -15.58 13.88 -14.63
N ILE A 197 -15.83 14.55 -15.75
CA ILE A 197 -15.75 16.01 -15.87
C ILE A 197 -16.89 16.64 -15.06
N ASP A 198 -18.06 16.01 -15.06
CA ASP A 198 -19.26 16.49 -14.36
C ASP A 198 -19.29 16.12 -12.86
N SER A 199 -18.70 14.98 -12.46
CA SER A 199 -18.84 14.41 -11.11
C SER A 199 -17.71 14.80 -10.14
N ALA A 200 -17.31 16.07 -10.09
CA ALA A 200 -16.20 16.56 -9.25
C ALA A 200 -16.26 16.23 -7.73
N ALA A 201 -17.30 15.53 -7.23
CA ALA A 201 -17.67 15.42 -5.83
C ALA A 201 -17.59 14.03 -5.14
N VAL A 202 -17.28 12.91 -5.82
CA VAL A 202 -17.61 11.57 -5.23
C VAL A 202 -16.46 10.83 -4.53
N LEU A 203 -15.20 11.25 -4.66
CA LEU A 203 -14.05 10.43 -4.20
C LEU A 203 -13.76 10.37 -2.68
N LEU A 204 -14.64 10.83 -1.79
CA LEU A 204 -14.36 10.88 -0.34
C LEU A 204 -15.21 9.94 0.53
N GLN A 205 -15.98 9.00 -0.01
CA GLN A 205 -16.92 8.18 0.78
C GLN A 205 -16.54 6.70 1.01
N GLU A 206 -15.30 6.29 0.81
CA GLU A 206 -14.87 4.89 1.07
C GLU A 206 -14.14 4.68 2.41
N ALA A 207 -14.38 5.52 3.42
CA ALA A 207 -13.86 5.27 4.78
C ALA A 207 -14.65 4.18 5.55
N GLU A 208 -15.82 3.74 5.07
CA GLU A 208 -16.73 2.87 5.84
C GLU A 208 -16.68 1.37 5.48
N LEU A 209 -15.87 0.95 4.49
CA LEU A 209 -15.97 -0.40 3.90
C LEU A 209 -14.86 -1.39 4.26
N LEU A 210 -13.87 -0.99 5.09
CA LEU A 210 -12.98 -1.96 5.72
C LEU A 210 -13.75 -2.69 6.83
N PRO A 211 -13.54 -4.01 7.05
CA PRO A 211 -14.07 -4.66 8.24
C PRO A 211 -13.66 -3.82 9.45
N LYS A 212 -14.64 -3.45 10.30
CA LYS A 212 -14.37 -2.65 11.50
C LYS A 212 -13.28 -3.37 12.29
N LEU A 213 -12.05 -2.86 12.20
CA LEU A 213 -10.93 -3.37 12.98
C LEU A 213 -11.35 -3.24 14.43
N ARG A 214 -11.38 -4.37 15.15
CA ARG A 214 -11.71 -4.36 16.57
C ARG A 214 -10.61 -3.56 17.27
N ARG A 215 -10.96 -2.37 17.76
CA ARG A 215 -10.03 -1.47 18.46
C ARG A 215 -9.45 -2.18 19.70
N VAL A 216 -8.18 -2.56 19.67
CA VAL A 216 -7.44 -3.14 20.81
C VAL A 216 -6.92 -2.04 21.76
N GLY A 217 -7.77 -1.05 22.05
CA GLY A 217 -7.51 0.07 22.97
C GLY A 217 -7.38 1.45 22.30
N ALA A 218 -7.63 2.50 23.08
CA ALA A 218 -7.56 3.90 22.64
C ALA A 218 -6.17 4.50 22.87
N LEU A 219 -5.66 5.24 21.88
CA LEU A 219 -4.61 6.25 22.07
C LEU A 219 -5.32 7.60 22.18
N GLU A 220 -5.11 8.31 23.29
CA GLU A 220 -5.46 9.73 23.38
C GLU A 220 -4.45 10.53 22.55
N LYS A 221 -4.95 11.24 21.51
CA LYS A 221 -4.14 12.19 20.75
C LYS A 221 -3.75 13.36 21.67
N LEU A 222 -2.47 13.45 22.01
CA LEU A 222 -1.88 14.72 22.45
C LEU A 222 -1.92 15.69 21.25
N ARG A 223 -2.64 16.80 21.40
CA ARG A 223 -2.70 17.87 20.41
C ARG A 223 -1.30 18.47 20.23
N LEU A 224 -0.62 18.10 19.15
CA LEU A 224 0.46 18.93 18.60
C LEU A 224 -0.19 20.13 17.92
N GLN A 225 0.15 21.34 18.37
CA GLN A 225 -0.30 22.58 17.73
C GLN A 225 0.31 22.66 16.33
N GLN A 226 -0.56 22.71 15.31
CA GLN A 226 -0.17 22.90 13.91
C GLN A 226 0.38 24.32 13.70
N ILE A 227 1.64 24.45 13.28
CA ILE A 227 2.27 25.73 12.91
C ILE A 227 2.29 25.91 11.37
N THR A 228 1.50 25.16 10.61
CA THR A 228 1.45 25.33 9.14
C THR A 228 0.07 24.99 8.59
N PRO A 229 -0.50 25.81 7.69
CA PRO A 229 -1.81 25.52 7.10
C PRO A 229 -1.74 24.22 6.28
N PRO A 230 -2.75 23.34 6.37
CA PRO A 230 -2.72 22.05 5.69
C PRO A 230 -2.95 22.22 4.18
N GLY A 231 -2.03 21.65 3.39
CA GLY A 231 -2.31 21.30 2.00
C GLY A 231 -3.16 20.03 1.94
N PRO A 232 -3.69 19.65 0.76
CA PRO A 232 -4.61 18.52 0.59
C PRO A 232 -4.02 17.13 0.91
N TRP A 233 -2.76 17.04 1.35
CA TRP A 233 -2.02 15.79 1.56
C TRP A 233 -1.47 15.59 2.99
N THR A 234 -1.81 16.44 3.96
CA THR A 234 -1.14 16.43 5.29
C THR A 234 -1.82 15.58 6.38
N GLN A 235 -2.54 14.52 6.04
CA GLN A 235 -2.96 13.51 7.03
C GLN A 235 -2.75 12.09 6.50
N VAL A 236 -1.50 11.62 6.58
CA VAL A 236 -1.19 10.20 6.51
C VAL A 236 -0.86 9.77 7.95
N GLU A 237 -1.78 9.05 8.59
CA GLU A 237 -1.50 8.36 9.84
C GLU A 237 -0.76 7.07 9.50
N SER A 238 0.50 6.93 9.93
CA SER A 238 1.22 5.66 9.81
C SER A 238 0.47 4.58 10.60
N GLN A 239 0.17 3.46 9.95
CA GLN A 239 -0.49 2.32 10.59
C GLN A 239 0.56 1.26 10.95
N THR A 240 0.64 0.92 12.23
CA THR A 240 1.45 -0.21 12.72
C THR A 240 0.53 -1.40 12.99
N ILE A 241 0.78 -2.52 12.32
CA ILE A 241 0.00 -3.75 12.49
C ILE A 241 0.87 -4.78 13.22
N VAL A 242 0.39 -5.30 14.34
CA VAL A 242 1.03 -6.39 15.10
C VAL A 242 0.33 -7.69 14.73
N MET A 243 1.11 -8.68 14.27
CA MET A 243 0.61 -10.01 13.92
C MET A 243 1.04 -11.05 14.95
N GLU A 244 0.12 -11.92 15.36
CA GLU A 244 0.46 -13.10 16.14
C GLU A 244 0.91 -14.24 15.24
N PRO A 245 1.94 -15.02 15.64
CA PRO A 245 2.34 -16.23 14.92
C PRO A 245 1.28 -17.32 15.14
N SER A 246 0.17 -17.23 14.41
CA SER A 246 -0.83 -18.31 14.29
C SER A 246 -1.26 -18.45 12.83
N LEU A 247 -0.27 -18.69 11.98
CA LEU A 247 -0.51 -19.33 10.69
C LEU A 247 0.06 -20.73 10.80
N ASP A 248 -0.81 -21.71 11.06
CA ASP A 248 -0.61 -23.11 10.68
C ASP A 248 -0.49 -23.16 9.14
N CYS A 249 0.62 -22.64 8.62
CA CYS A 249 0.99 -22.72 7.23
C CYS A 249 2.34 -23.42 7.24
N SER A 250 2.33 -24.70 6.88
CA SER A 250 3.54 -25.49 6.71
C SER A 250 4.36 -24.90 5.57
N LEU A 251 5.23 -23.92 5.86
CA LEU A 251 6.23 -23.35 4.94
C LEU A 251 7.33 -24.35 4.55
N GLY A 252 7.11 -25.66 4.74
CA GLY A 252 8.07 -26.73 4.53
C GLY A 252 8.39 -27.05 3.06
N SER A 253 7.86 -26.31 2.09
CA SER A 253 8.06 -26.60 0.66
C SER A 253 8.30 -25.38 -0.23
N LEU A 254 8.46 -24.17 0.32
CA LEU A 254 9.00 -23.06 -0.48
C LEU A 254 10.53 -23.13 -0.44
N GLU A 255 11.10 -23.91 -1.35
CA GLU A 255 12.50 -23.70 -1.73
C GLU A 255 12.62 -22.30 -2.33
N LEU A 256 13.06 -21.35 -1.50
CA LEU A 256 13.42 -20.02 -1.95
C LEU A 256 14.57 -20.17 -2.96
N PRO A 257 14.42 -19.71 -4.21
CA PRO A 257 15.52 -19.73 -5.15
C PRO A 257 16.65 -18.88 -4.57
N ARG A 258 17.82 -19.51 -4.38
CA ARG A 258 19.05 -18.81 -4.02
C ARG A 258 19.33 -17.76 -5.09
N SER A 259 19.20 -16.48 -4.76
CA SER A 259 19.65 -15.41 -5.64
C SER A 259 21.17 -15.51 -5.80
N VAL A 260 21.58 -15.97 -6.97
CA VAL A 260 22.93 -15.78 -7.49
C VAL A 260 23.01 -14.33 -7.93
N GLY A 261 23.86 -13.53 -7.29
CA GLY A 261 24.11 -12.16 -7.71
C GLY A 261 24.91 -11.39 -6.68
N ALA A 262 26.21 -11.64 -6.62
CA ALA A 262 27.16 -10.70 -6.04
C ALA A 262 27.29 -9.48 -6.96
N PHE A 263 27.02 -8.28 -6.45
CA PHE A 263 27.65 -7.02 -6.84
C PHE A 263 27.56 -6.02 -5.68
#